data_AF-A0AAD9HRU3-F1
#
_entry.id   AF-A0AAD9HRU3-F1
#
_cell.length_a   1.000
_cell.length_b   1.000
_cell.length_c   1.000
_cell.angle_alpha   90.00
_cell.angle_beta   90.00
_cell.angle_gamma   90.00
#
_symmetry.space_group_name_H-M   'P 1'
#
loop_
_entity.id
_entity.type
_entity.pdbx_description
1 polymer ?
#
loop_
_entity_poly.entity_id
_entity_poly.type
_entity_poly.pdbx_seq_one_letter_code
_entity_poly.pdbx_strand_id
1 'polypeptide(L)'
;GRFGELVPPYSMADSLSDPLSHLDHKVPRPCSGPWCKKGEAKMARNPNACISGRDRTAKSGNLCEFSCRFGFCLESLCECTARGIQKTVPKWQDIHVVAKDDADRDLNSLCQFSCKYGHCPNDVCMIRALAQPDYPIDHREQVREGNARKCLIFKEPQHWEAQKQRCEMVCSKKLEQAKKEGRTTSAICVGFWPMDKPIPWQKLREGQTAAPGTCHCDNQ
;
A
#
# COMPACT_ATOMS: atom_id res chain seq x y z
N GLY A 1 12.67 -38.54 -67.30
CA GLY A 1 11.25 -38.61 -66.90
C GLY A 1 10.68 -37.20 -66.84
N ARG A 2 9.37 -36.94 -66.80
CA ARG A 2 8.24 -37.78 -66.32
C ARG A 2 8.37 -38.22 -64.86
N PHE A 3 7.34 -38.07 -64.01
CA PHE A 3 6.13 -37.20 -64.01
C PHE A 3 5.43 -37.37 -62.62
N GLY A 4 4.39 -36.58 -62.30
CA GLY A 4 3.51 -36.78 -61.11
C GLY A 4 3.73 -35.74 -60.00
N GLU A 5 2.86 -34.79 -59.60
CA GLU A 5 1.37 -34.64 -59.52
C GLU A 5 0.80 -34.97 -58.12
N LEU A 6 -0.34 -34.47 -57.60
CA LEU A 6 -1.48 -33.62 -58.06
C LEU A 6 -1.85 -32.61 -56.93
N VAL A 7 -2.71 -31.56 -57.07
CA VAL A 7 -2.67 -30.32 -57.89
C VAL A 7 -3.18 -29.15 -56.99
N PRO A 8 -2.75 -27.87 -57.14
CA PRO A 8 -3.52 -26.68 -56.68
C PRO A 8 -4.73 -26.43 -57.62
N PRO A 9 -5.48 -25.29 -57.62
CA PRO A 9 -5.52 -24.11 -56.72
C PRO A 9 -6.95 -23.83 -56.17
N TYR A 10 -7.16 -22.66 -55.56
CA TYR A 10 -8.39 -21.80 -55.44
C TYR A 10 -8.32 -21.06 -54.07
N SER A 11 -8.68 -19.81 -53.85
CA SER A 11 -8.72 -18.53 -54.60
C SER A 11 -9.64 -17.60 -53.78
N MET A 12 -9.14 -16.44 -53.35
CA MET A 12 -9.88 -15.22 -53.04
C MET A 12 -11.18 -15.29 -52.18
N ALA A 13 -11.10 -14.88 -50.91
CA ALA A 13 -11.94 -13.81 -50.34
C ALA A 13 -11.45 -13.39 -48.93
N ASP A 14 -11.36 -12.08 -48.72
CA ASP A 14 -11.69 -11.24 -47.54
C ASP A 14 -11.71 -11.80 -46.09
N SER A 15 -11.35 -11.05 -45.04
CA SER A 15 -10.56 -9.81 -44.91
C SER A 15 -10.28 -9.49 -43.42
N LEU A 16 -9.21 -8.73 -43.14
CA LEU A 16 -9.01 -7.77 -42.01
C LEU A 16 -9.31 -8.16 -40.53
N SER A 17 -8.32 -7.92 -39.66
CA SER A 17 -8.42 -7.62 -38.19
C SER A 17 -8.92 -8.74 -37.24
N ASP A 18 -8.58 -8.81 -35.95
CA ASP A 18 -7.64 -8.01 -35.12
C ASP A 18 -7.07 -8.87 -33.94
N PRO A 19 -6.02 -8.43 -33.22
CA PRO A 19 -5.34 -9.24 -32.20
C PRO A 19 -5.80 -9.02 -30.75
N LEU A 20 -5.46 -9.98 -29.88
CA LEU A 20 -5.26 -9.83 -28.42
C LEU A 20 -6.35 -9.08 -27.61
N SER A 21 -7.45 -9.76 -27.27
CA SER A 21 -8.23 -9.38 -26.08
C SER A 21 -8.93 -10.55 -25.38
N HIS A 22 -8.64 -10.72 -24.08
CA HIS A 22 -9.56 -11.04 -22.98
C HIS A 22 -8.76 -11.42 -21.72
N LEU A 23 -8.37 -10.40 -20.95
CA LEU A 23 -7.87 -10.55 -19.58
C LEU A 23 -8.54 -9.50 -18.69
N ASP A 24 -9.87 -9.61 -18.60
CA ASP A 24 -10.79 -8.71 -17.89
C ASP A 24 -10.54 -8.66 -16.38
N HIS A 25 -9.47 -7.98 -15.98
CA HIS A 25 -9.28 -7.49 -14.63
C HIS A 25 -10.36 -6.43 -14.33
N LYS A 26 -11.51 -6.87 -13.82
CA LYS A 26 -12.59 -6.01 -13.33
C LYS A 26 -12.19 -5.31 -12.02
N VAL A 27 -11.19 -4.44 -12.10
CA VAL A 27 -11.02 -3.33 -11.15
C VAL A 27 -12.32 -2.52 -11.19
N PRO A 28 -12.99 -2.26 -10.05
CA PRO A 28 -14.20 -1.44 -10.03
C PRO A 28 -13.88 -0.02 -10.52
N ARG A 29 -14.33 0.32 -11.73
CA ARG A 29 -14.22 1.70 -12.23
C ARG A 29 -15.21 2.58 -11.45
N PRO A 30 -14.80 3.74 -10.92
CA PRO A 30 -15.73 4.66 -10.27
C PRO A 30 -16.77 5.13 -11.30
N CYS A 31 -18.04 5.17 -10.90
CA CYS A 31 -19.12 5.52 -11.82
C CYS A 31 -19.02 6.99 -12.25
N SER A 32 -18.93 7.24 -13.55
CA SER A 32 -18.92 8.57 -14.16
C SER A 32 -20.18 8.79 -15.01
N GLY A 33 -21.10 9.61 -14.54
CA GLY A 33 -22.30 10.00 -15.28
C GLY A 33 -23.37 10.67 -14.42
N PRO A 34 -24.38 11.33 -15.03
CA PRO A 34 -25.40 12.11 -14.30
C PRO A 34 -26.19 11.30 -13.25
N TRP A 35 -26.31 9.99 -13.46
CA TRP A 35 -27.05 9.04 -12.63
C TRP A 35 -26.43 8.78 -11.24
N CYS A 36 -25.25 9.32 -10.94
CA CYS A 36 -24.58 9.16 -9.63
C CYS A 36 -25.16 10.06 -8.51
N LYS A 37 -26.43 10.47 -8.61
CA LYS A 37 -27.09 11.42 -7.69
C LYS A 37 -28.07 10.69 -6.76
N LYS A 38 -27.67 10.55 -5.49
CA LYS A 38 -28.48 10.06 -4.35
C LYS A 38 -29.12 8.67 -4.52
N GLY A 39 -28.32 7.64 -4.27
CA GLY A 39 -28.79 6.29 -3.95
C GLY A 39 -27.63 5.40 -3.55
N GLU A 40 -27.73 4.71 -2.41
CA GLU A 40 -26.75 3.68 -2.05
C GLU A 40 -26.83 2.55 -3.09
N ALA A 41 -25.75 2.34 -3.84
CA ALA A 41 -25.70 1.31 -4.87
C ALA A 41 -25.78 -0.08 -4.21
N LYS A 42 -26.98 -0.66 -4.18
CA LYS A 42 -27.22 -2.02 -3.68
C LYS A 42 -26.40 -3.01 -4.52
N MET A 43 -25.26 -3.42 -4.01
CA MET A 43 -24.34 -4.33 -4.68
C MET A 43 -25.09 -5.60 -5.11
N ALA A 44 -24.96 -5.97 -6.38
CA ALA A 44 -25.73 -7.06 -6.97
C ALA A 44 -25.45 -8.37 -6.22
N ARG A 45 -26.52 -9.04 -5.78
CA ARG A 45 -26.42 -10.33 -5.07
C ARG A 45 -26.12 -11.43 -6.10
N ASN A 46 -25.16 -12.30 -5.79
CA ASN A 46 -24.78 -13.43 -6.62
C ASN A 46 -25.67 -14.62 -6.21
N PRO A 47 -26.48 -15.21 -7.11
CA PRO A 47 -27.41 -16.27 -6.77
C PRO A 47 -26.75 -17.62 -6.45
N ASN A 48 -25.46 -17.79 -6.75
CA ASN A 48 -24.66 -18.98 -6.46
C ASN A 48 -23.39 -18.63 -5.67
N ALA A 49 -23.46 -17.62 -4.81
CA ALA A 49 -22.40 -17.35 -3.83
C ALA A 49 -22.33 -18.47 -2.79
N CYS A 50 -21.22 -18.60 -2.08
CA CYS A 50 -21.27 -19.31 -0.80
C CYS A 50 -22.17 -18.53 0.18
N ILE A 51 -22.92 -19.26 1.02
CA ILE A 51 -23.84 -18.69 2.03
C ILE A 51 -23.72 -19.32 3.43
N SER A 52 -22.89 -20.35 3.57
CA SER A 52 -22.67 -21.16 4.78
C SER A 52 -21.31 -21.83 4.60
N GLY A 53 -20.46 -21.84 5.63
CA GLY A 53 -19.09 -22.34 5.46
C GLY A 53 -18.39 -22.61 6.78
N ARG A 54 -17.68 -23.75 6.83
CA ARG A 54 -16.95 -24.21 8.01
C ARG A 54 -15.45 -23.98 7.85
N ASP A 55 -14.76 -23.83 8.96
CA ASP A 55 -13.35 -23.52 8.99
C ASP A 55 -12.49 -24.73 8.58
N ARG A 56 -11.49 -24.50 7.71
CA ARG A 56 -10.48 -25.50 7.31
C ARG A 56 -9.34 -25.62 8.31
N THR A 57 -9.18 -24.62 9.18
CA THR A 57 -8.09 -24.51 10.14
C THR A 57 -8.64 -24.26 11.53
N ALA A 58 -7.94 -24.73 12.57
CA ALA A 58 -8.27 -24.40 13.95
C ALA A 58 -7.97 -22.93 14.34
N LYS A 59 -7.43 -22.11 13.41
CA LYS A 59 -7.12 -20.68 13.66
C LYS A 59 -8.27 -19.74 13.34
N SER A 60 -9.27 -20.17 12.55
CA SER A 60 -10.29 -19.27 12.01
C SER A 60 -11.48 -19.01 12.96
N GLY A 61 -11.59 -19.72 14.08
CA GLY A 61 -12.65 -19.52 15.08
C GLY A 61 -14.04 -19.85 14.53
N ASN A 62 -14.93 -18.85 14.49
CA ASN A 62 -16.23 -18.92 13.81
C ASN A 62 -16.31 -17.95 12.60
N LEU A 63 -15.16 -17.43 12.13
CA LEU A 63 -15.11 -16.38 11.11
C LEU A 63 -15.71 -16.84 9.78
N CYS A 64 -15.44 -18.08 9.36
CA CYS A 64 -15.97 -18.61 8.10
C CYS A 64 -17.51 -18.65 8.10
N GLU A 65 -18.12 -19.16 9.17
CA GLU A 65 -19.59 -19.26 9.23
C GLU A 65 -20.25 -17.87 9.34
N PHE A 66 -19.57 -16.86 9.88
CA PHE A 66 -20.04 -15.48 9.78
C PHE A 66 -19.88 -14.91 8.37
N SER A 67 -18.68 -14.97 7.79
CA SER A 67 -18.33 -14.23 6.58
C SER A 67 -18.89 -14.85 5.30
N CYS A 68 -18.95 -16.18 5.23
CA CYS A 68 -19.50 -16.90 4.09
C CYS A 68 -21.00 -16.59 3.89
N ARG A 69 -21.77 -16.26 4.95
CA ARG A 69 -23.18 -15.82 4.85
C ARG A 69 -23.38 -14.54 4.01
N PHE A 70 -22.34 -13.73 3.88
CA PHE A 70 -22.30 -12.51 3.07
C PHE A 70 -21.52 -12.67 1.76
N GLY A 71 -21.14 -13.91 1.41
CA GLY A 71 -20.34 -14.23 0.23
C GLY A 71 -18.84 -13.96 0.38
N PHE A 72 -18.38 -13.50 1.55
CA PHE A 72 -16.95 -13.28 1.83
C PHE A 72 -16.31 -14.57 2.37
N CYS A 73 -16.20 -15.58 1.50
CA CYS A 73 -15.76 -16.93 1.86
C CYS A 73 -14.39 -17.20 1.22
N LEU A 74 -13.29 -17.08 1.98
CA LEU A 74 -11.95 -17.32 1.47
C LEU A 74 -11.65 -18.83 1.48
N GLU A 75 -11.63 -19.47 0.31
CA GLU A 75 -11.58 -20.95 0.20
C GLU A 75 -10.27 -21.58 0.73
N SER A 76 -9.23 -20.76 0.95
CA SER A 76 -7.98 -21.11 1.65
C SER A 76 -8.18 -21.43 3.12
N LEU A 77 -9.08 -20.71 3.81
CA LEU A 77 -9.39 -20.86 5.23
C LEU A 77 -10.76 -21.46 5.50
N CYS A 78 -11.67 -21.43 4.52
CA CYS A 78 -13.07 -21.82 4.65
C CYS A 78 -13.45 -22.91 3.64
N GLU A 79 -14.29 -23.84 4.06
CA GLU A 79 -14.96 -24.82 3.20
C GLU A 79 -16.43 -24.43 3.06
N CYS A 80 -16.86 -24.14 1.83
CA CYS A 80 -18.25 -23.79 1.55
C CYS A 80 -19.17 -25.00 1.73
N THR A 81 -20.12 -24.94 2.66
CA THR A 81 -21.07 -26.02 2.97
C THR A 81 -22.44 -25.84 2.32
N ALA A 82 -22.83 -24.61 1.96
CA ALA A 82 -23.99 -24.36 1.10
C ALA A 82 -23.80 -23.12 0.21
N ARG A 83 -24.41 -23.14 -0.98
CA ARG A 83 -24.44 -22.02 -1.94
C ARG A 83 -25.87 -21.50 -2.16
N GLY A 84 -25.97 -20.24 -2.57
CA GLY A 84 -27.24 -19.55 -2.83
C GLY A 84 -27.06 -18.03 -2.89
N ILE A 85 -28.15 -17.29 -2.65
CA ILE A 85 -28.15 -15.81 -2.71
C ILE A 85 -27.60 -15.21 -1.40
N GLN A 86 -26.35 -14.72 -1.39
CA GLN A 86 -25.71 -14.22 -0.17
C GLN A 86 -26.46 -13.05 0.49
N LYS A 87 -26.40 -12.92 1.82
CA LYS A 87 -27.06 -11.82 2.54
C LYS A 87 -26.37 -10.48 2.25
N THR A 88 -27.13 -9.39 2.28
CA THR A 88 -26.58 -8.03 2.28
C THR A 88 -25.85 -7.79 3.60
N VAL A 89 -24.64 -7.21 3.54
CA VAL A 89 -23.91 -6.80 4.75
C VAL A 89 -24.68 -5.74 5.54
N PRO A 90 -24.59 -5.73 6.88
CA PRO A 90 -25.14 -4.65 7.70
C PRO A 90 -24.28 -3.38 7.58
N LYS A 91 -24.67 -2.30 8.27
CA LYS A 91 -23.83 -1.09 8.37
C LYS A 91 -22.48 -1.45 9.01
N TRP A 92 -21.39 -1.10 8.35
CA TRP A 92 -20.03 -1.30 8.85
C TRP A 92 -19.69 -0.33 9.99
N GLN A 93 -18.81 -0.76 10.88
CA GLN A 93 -18.17 0.04 11.93
C GLN A 93 -16.78 0.46 11.45
N ASP A 94 -16.40 1.71 11.69
CA ASP A 94 -15.02 2.14 11.43
C ASP A 94 -14.13 1.75 12.61
N ILE A 95 -13.45 0.62 12.45
CA ILE A 95 -12.49 0.06 13.40
C ILE A 95 -11.29 -0.52 12.62
N HIS A 96 -10.10 -0.48 13.22
CA HIS A 96 -8.91 -1.15 12.71
C HIS A 96 -8.75 -2.51 13.40
N VAL A 97 -8.41 -3.53 12.63
CA VAL A 97 -8.48 -4.93 13.06
C VAL A 97 -7.39 -5.71 12.36
N VAL A 98 -6.78 -6.63 13.09
CA VAL A 98 -5.86 -7.66 12.57
C VAL A 98 -6.25 -9.04 13.09
N ALA A 99 -5.71 -10.08 12.48
CA ALA A 99 -5.57 -11.37 13.15
C ALA A 99 -4.48 -11.28 14.22
N LYS A 100 -4.49 -12.17 15.23
CA LYS A 100 -3.35 -12.31 16.15
C LYS A 100 -2.12 -12.89 15.46
N ASP A 101 -2.34 -13.79 14.50
CA ASP A 101 -1.33 -14.22 13.54
C ASP A 101 -1.29 -13.20 12.39
N ASP A 102 -0.70 -12.02 12.64
CA ASP A 102 -0.81 -10.89 11.71
C ASP A 102 0.03 -11.04 10.42
N ALA A 103 0.76 -12.15 10.29
CA ALA A 103 1.38 -12.60 9.05
C ALA A 103 0.39 -13.29 8.08
N ASP A 104 -0.68 -13.91 8.60
CA ASP A 104 -1.70 -14.59 7.78
C ASP A 104 -2.63 -13.55 7.12
N ARG A 105 -2.49 -13.36 5.81
CA ARG A 105 -3.22 -12.34 5.04
C ARG A 105 -4.71 -12.65 4.90
N ASP A 106 -5.07 -13.91 4.82
CA ASP A 106 -6.46 -14.33 4.64
C ASP A 106 -7.19 -14.27 5.99
N LEU A 107 -6.52 -14.65 7.08
CA LEU A 107 -7.07 -14.54 8.43
C LEU A 107 -7.22 -13.07 8.86
N ASN A 108 -6.24 -12.22 8.53
CA ASN A 108 -6.39 -10.77 8.65
C ASN A 108 -7.62 -10.25 7.88
N SER A 109 -7.84 -10.73 6.66
CA SER A 109 -8.97 -10.33 5.82
C SER A 109 -10.31 -10.79 6.41
N LEU A 110 -10.39 -12.03 6.92
CA LEU A 110 -11.57 -12.53 7.64
C LEU A 110 -11.85 -11.74 8.93
N CYS A 111 -10.83 -11.40 9.71
CA CYS A 111 -10.97 -10.57 10.91
C CYS A 111 -11.43 -9.14 10.56
N GLN A 112 -10.80 -8.49 9.58
CA GLN A 112 -11.17 -7.14 9.12
C GLN A 112 -12.62 -7.09 8.60
N PHE A 113 -13.05 -8.10 7.86
CA PHE A 113 -14.44 -8.21 7.44
C PHE A 113 -15.37 -8.40 8.65
N SER A 114 -15.15 -9.46 9.42
CA SER A 114 -16.13 -9.93 10.42
C SER A 114 -16.31 -8.95 11.57
N CYS A 115 -15.20 -8.42 12.10
CA CYS A 115 -15.24 -7.45 13.19
C CYS A 115 -15.94 -6.15 12.76
N LYS A 116 -15.69 -5.64 11.54
CA LYS A 116 -16.37 -4.44 11.01
C LYS A 116 -17.88 -4.60 10.86
N TYR A 117 -18.37 -5.83 10.74
CA TYR A 117 -19.80 -6.15 10.71
C TYR A 117 -20.33 -6.77 12.03
N GLY A 118 -19.58 -6.63 13.13
CA GLY A 118 -20.04 -6.93 14.49
C GLY A 118 -19.74 -8.34 15.02
N HIS A 119 -18.96 -9.17 14.31
CA HIS A 119 -18.52 -10.48 14.80
C HIS A 119 -17.00 -10.51 14.97
N CYS A 120 -16.53 -10.31 16.20
CA CYS A 120 -15.11 -10.21 16.52
C CYS A 120 -14.68 -11.22 17.60
N PRO A 121 -14.28 -12.46 17.21
CA PRO A 121 -13.77 -13.46 18.15
C PRO A 121 -12.41 -13.03 18.72
N ASN A 122 -12.37 -12.61 19.98
CA ASN A 122 -11.18 -12.09 20.67
C ASN A 122 -10.07 -13.12 20.91
N ASP A 123 -10.33 -14.40 20.66
CA ASP A 123 -9.36 -15.50 20.63
C ASP A 123 -8.54 -15.49 19.33
N VAL A 124 -9.13 -15.09 18.20
CA VAL A 124 -8.49 -15.06 16.86
C VAL A 124 -8.09 -13.65 16.40
N CYS A 125 -8.98 -12.69 16.58
CA CYS A 125 -8.84 -11.32 16.09
C CYS A 125 -8.41 -10.37 17.21
N MET A 126 -7.85 -9.22 16.82
CA MET A 126 -7.54 -8.11 17.71
C MET A 126 -8.01 -6.80 17.07
N ILE A 127 -8.91 -6.09 17.74
CA ILE A 127 -9.19 -4.69 17.43
C ILE A 127 -7.96 -3.89 17.86
N ARG A 128 -7.19 -3.39 16.89
CA ARG A 128 -6.20 -2.35 17.15
C ARG A 128 -6.98 -1.04 17.17
N ALA A 129 -6.88 -0.26 18.24
CA ALA A 129 -7.51 1.05 18.26
C ALA A 129 -7.11 1.83 17.01
N LEU A 130 -8.09 2.39 16.28
CA LEU A 130 -7.78 3.43 15.31
C LEU A 130 -7.01 4.53 16.05
N ALA A 131 -6.00 5.10 15.39
CA ALA A 131 -5.44 6.36 15.85
C ALA A 131 -6.61 7.33 15.97
N GLN A 132 -6.86 7.83 17.19
CA GLN A 132 -7.99 8.72 17.44
C GLN A 132 -7.83 9.99 16.59
N PRO A 133 -8.92 10.70 16.24
CA PRO A 133 -8.86 11.90 15.40
C PRO A 133 -7.85 12.96 15.88
N ASP A 134 -7.54 12.98 17.19
CA ASP A 134 -6.61 13.90 17.84
C ASP A 134 -5.30 13.23 18.33
N TYR A 135 -4.92 12.05 17.81
CA TYR A 135 -3.75 11.31 18.31
C TYR A 135 -2.40 11.85 17.78
N PRO A 136 -1.37 12.05 18.63
CA PRO A 136 -0.11 12.68 18.23
C PRO A 136 0.76 11.81 17.30
N ILE A 137 1.40 12.49 16.34
CA ILE A 137 2.61 12.13 15.57
C ILE A 137 2.74 10.63 15.26
N ASP A 138 2.54 10.24 13.99
CA ASP A 138 2.98 8.91 13.53
C ASP A 138 4.49 8.77 13.76
N HIS A 139 4.87 7.95 14.74
CA HIS A 139 6.26 7.71 15.09
C HIS A 139 7.03 7.11 13.91
N ARG A 140 6.35 6.40 12.99
CA ARG A 140 6.95 5.87 11.76
C ARG A 140 7.26 6.99 10.77
N GLU A 141 6.38 7.97 10.60
CA GLU A 141 6.65 9.16 9.79
C GLU A 141 7.74 10.04 10.42
N GLN A 142 7.70 10.28 11.74
CA GLN A 142 8.76 11.03 12.43
C GLN A 142 10.14 10.34 12.32
N VAL A 143 10.19 9.00 12.46
CA VAL A 143 11.42 8.22 12.23
C VAL A 143 11.85 8.25 10.76
N ARG A 144 10.92 8.26 9.80
CA ARG A 144 11.23 8.45 8.37
C ARG A 144 11.81 9.84 8.10
N GLU A 145 11.20 10.91 8.60
CA GLU A 145 11.73 12.27 8.45
C GLU A 145 13.09 12.43 9.14
N GLY A 146 13.23 11.95 10.38
CA GLY A 146 14.49 11.98 11.12
C GLY A 146 15.61 11.22 10.41
N ASN A 147 15.30 10.09 9.76
CA ASN A 147 16.25 9.37 8.92
C ASN A 147 16.50 10.06 7.57
N ALA A 148 15.50 10.70 6.96
CA ALA A 148 15.68 11.46 5.72
C ALA A 148 16.62 12.66 5.94
N ARG A 149 16.45 13.38 7.06
CA ARG A 149 17.29 14.51 7.49
C ARG A 149 18.72 14.12 7.87
N LYS A 150 19.08 12.82 7.99
CA LYS A 150 20.48 12.42 8.13
C LYS A 150 21.25 12.71 6.84
N CYS A 151 22.43 13.29 6.99
CA CYS A 151 23.31 13.69 5.89
C CYS A 151 24.77 13.42 6.26
N LEU A 152 25.66 13.57 5.28
CA LEU A 152 27.09 13.36 5.41
C LEU A 152 27.80 14.68 5.16
N ILE A 153 28.66 15.08 6.10
CA ILE A 153 29.56 16.22 5.97
C ILE A 153 30.87 15.70 5.42
N PHE A 154 31.21 16.05 4.18
CA PHE A 154 32.44 15.58 3.53
C PHE A 154 33.62 16.50 3.85
N LYS A 155 34.78 15.88 4.10
CA LYS A 155 36.04 16.60 4.32
C LYS A 155 36.56 17.18 3.00
N GLU A 156 36.33 16.49 1.89
CA GLU A 156 36.85 16.84 0.58
C GLU A 156 35.87 17.74 -0.22
N PRO A 157 36.28 18.93 -0.70
CA PRO A 157 35.37 19.91 -1.29
C PRO A 157 34.55 19.46 -2.50
N GLN A 158 35.03 18.50 -3.30
CA GLN A 158 34.32 18.00 -4.48
C GLN A 158 33.00 17.26 -4.17
N HIS A 159 32.64 17.13 -2.89
CA HIS A 159 31.38 16.51 -2.44
C HIS A 159 30.43 17.48 -1.71
N TRP A 160 30.82 18.75 -1.52
CA TRP A 160 30.02 19.74 -0.79
C TRP A 160 28.70 20.11 -1.48
N GLU A 161 28.67 20.17 -2.81
CA GLU A 161 27.44 20.45 -3.55
C GLU A 161 26.45 19.26 -3.47
N ALA A 162 26.94 18.01 -3.50
CA ALA A 162 26.09 16.84 -3.28
C ALA A 162 25.53 16.76 -1.83
N GLN A 163 26.34 17.17 -0.85
CA GLN A 163 25.93 17.36 0.55
C GLN A 163 24.84 18.43 0.70
N LYS A 164 24.96 19.55 -0.01
CA LYS A 164 23.95 20.63 -0.06
C LYS A 164 22.65 20.15 -0.72
N GLN A 165 22.72 19.60 -1.93
CA GLN A 165 21.57 19.07 -2.68
C GLN A 165 20.78 18.01 -1.89
N ARG A 166 21.47 17.15 -1.12
CA ARG A 166 20.82 16.19 -0.22
C ARG A 166 19.90 16.88 0.78
N CYS A 167 20.34 17.98 1.39
CA CYS A 167 19.50 18.73 2.32
C CYS A 167 18.44 19.58 1.59
N GLU A 168 18.74 20.17 0.43
CA GLU A 168 17.75 20.91 -0.36
C GLU A 168 16.55 20.02 -0.77
N MET A 169 16.79 18.77 -1.17
CA MET A 169 15.71 17.80 -1.44
C MET A 169 14.84 17.52 -0.20
N VAL A 170 15.46 17.27 0.96
CA VAL A 170 14.75 16.93 2.21
C VAL A 170 14.00 18.15 2.78
N CYS A 171 14.59 19.33 2.67
CA CYS A 171 14.04 20.59 3.16
C CYS A 171 13.10 21.28 2.17
N SER A 172 12.97 20.77 0.94
CA SER A 172 12.20 21.33 -0.19
C SER A 172 10.86 21.99 0.20
N LYS A 173 9.99 21.27 0.91
CA LYS A 173 8.70 21.82 1.40
C LYS A 173 8.84 23.11 2.21
N LYS A 174 9.85 23.20 3.08
CA LYS A 174 10.14 24.41 3.88
C LYS A 174 10.75 25.52 3.03
N LEU A 175 11.69 25.19 2.15
CA LEU A 175 12.32 26.16 1.24
C LEU A 175 11.28 26.81 0.32
N GLU A 176 10.38 26.03 -0.30
CA GLU A 176 9.33 26.56 -1.17
C GLU A 176 8.25 27.34 -0.42
N GLN A 177 7.99 27.01 0.85
CA GLN A 177 7.09 27.80 1.69
C GLN A 177 7.73 29.15 2.05
N ALA A 178 8.97 29.14 2.53
CA ALA A 178 9.68 30.35 2.94
C ALA A 178 9.99 31.31 1.78
N LYS A 179 10.26 30.79 0.57
CA LYS A 179 10.34 31.59 -0.67
C LYS A 179 9.07 32.38 -0.95
N LYS A 180 7.88 31.77 -0.80
CA LYS A 180 6.58 32.46 -0.96
C LYS A 180 6.36 33.53 0.10
N GLU A 181 6.93 33.32 1.28
CA GLU A 181 6.85 34.21 2.44
C GLU A 181 7.99 35.25 2.45
N GLY A 182 8.80 35.33 1.38
CA GLY A 182 9.87 36.31 1.21
C GLY A 182 11.06 36.14 2.16
N ARG A 183 11.16 35.05 2.93
CA ARG A 183 12.25 34.83 3.89
C ARG A 183 13.49 34.25 3.22
N THR A 184 14.66 34.70 3.66
CA THR A 184 15.93 34.05 3.34
C THR A 184 16.00 32.68 3.99
N THR A 185 16.17 31.61 3.21
CA THR A 185 16.37 30.25 3.74
C THR A 185 17.46 29.49 3.01
N SER A 186 18.23 28.73 3.76
CA SER A 186 19.17 27.73 3.28
C SER A 186 18.76 26.33 3.78
N ALA A 187 19.32 25.29 3.15
CA ALA A 187 19.32 23.94 3.69
C ALA A 187 20.78 23.48 3.81
N ILE A 188 21.21 23.16 5.03
CA ILE A 188 22.61 22.90 5.35
C ILE A 188 22.76 21.65 6.22
N CYS A 189 23.77 20.82 5.94
CA CYS A 189 24.12 19.66 6.75
C CYS A 189 25.01 20.11 7.93
N VAL A 190 24.50 19.98 9.16
CA VAL A 190 25.16 20.44 10.41
C VAL A 190 25.62 19.25 11.25
N GLY A 191 26.85 19.34 11.76
CA GLY A 191 27.47 18.34 12.61
C GLY A 191 27.37 18.72 14.08
N PHE A 192 26.62 17.96 14.87
CA PHE A 192 26.49 18.17 16.30
C PHE A 192 27.43 17.22 17.05
N TRP A 193 28.65 17.69 17.30
CA TRP A 193 29.72 16.92 17.95
C TRP A 193 30.32 17.72 19.12
N PRO A 194 30.85 17.07 20.17
CA PRO A 194 31.48 17.78 21.29
C PRO A 194 32.75 18.52 20.87
N MET A 195 32.86 19.81 21.24
CA MET A 195 33.99 20.68 20.86
C MET A 195 35.33 20.29 21.51
N ASP A 196 35.31 19.48 22.56
CA ASP A 196 36.48 18.90 23.24
C ASP A 196 37.08 17.69 22.49
N LYS A 197 36.43 17.21 21.42
CA LYS A 197 36.78 15.97 20.73
C LYS A 197 36.99 16.19 19.23
N PRO A 198 37.87 15.41 18.58
CA PRO A 198 37.99 15.44 17.13
C PRO A 198 36.68 14.99 16.47
N ILE A 199 36.34 15.64 15.35
CA ILE A 199 35.19 15.29 14.51
C ILE A 199 35.28 13.79 14.14
N PRO A 200 34.19 13.00 14.26
CA PRO A 200 34.18 11.56 14.01
C PRO A 200 34.19 11.25 12.49
N TRP A 201 35.33 11.52 11.85
CA TRP A 201 35.58 11.25 10.43
C TRP A 201 35.62 9.75 10.14
N GLN A 202 34.87 9.32 9.14
CA GLN A 202 34.78 7.95 8.64
C GLN A 202 35.25 7.90 7.17
N LYS A 203 36.17 6.99 6.84
CA LYS A 203 36.56 6.72 5.46
C LYS A 203 35.46 5.89 4.80
N LEU A 204 34.72 6.48 3.86
CA LEU A 204 33.66 5.80 3.11
C LEU A 204 34.21 5.05 1.90
N ARG A 205 35.15 5.67 1.19
CA ARG A 205 35.84 5.13 -0.01
C ARG A 205 37.24 5.71 -0.07
N GLU A 206 38.01 5.30 -1.08
CA GLU A 206 39.22 6.04 -1.47
C GLU A 206 38.86 7.48 -1.87
N GLY A 207 39.62 8.46 -1.37
CA GLY A 207 39.33 9.89 -1.57
C GLY A 207 38.04 10.43 -0.96
N GLN A 208 37.34 9.66 -0.09
CA GLN A 208 36.08 10.09 0.53
C GLN A 208 36.06 9.88 2.05
N THR A 209 36.10 10.99 2.78
CA THR A 209 36.02 11.03 4.25
C THR A 209 34.82 11.87 4.66
N ALA A 210 33.91 11.31 5.45
CA ALA A 210 32.72 12.02 5.91
C ALA A 210 32.44 11.83 7.40
N ALA A 211 31.76 12.80 8.00
CA ALA A 211 31.23 12.71 9.36
C ALA A 211 29.69 12.81 9.33
N PRO A 212 28.97 12.15 10.26
CA PRO A 212 27.51 12.16 10.28
C PRO A 212 26.96 13.53 10.74
N GLY A 213 26.00 14.07 9.98
CA GLY A 213 25.31 15.32 10.29
C GLY A 213 23.79 15.22 10.10
N THR A 214 23.10 16.32 10.39
CA THR A 214 21.64 16.48 10.22
C THR A 214 21.34 17.73 9.39
N CYS A 215 20.42 17.61 8.44
CA CYS A 215 19.95 18.73 7.63
C CYS A 215 19.12 19.71 8.47
N HIS A 216 19.62 20.93 8.63
CA HIS A 216 18.85 22.08 9.06
C HIS A 216 18.15 22.71 7.86
N CYS A 217 16.86 23.04 8.00
CA CYS A 217 15.95 23.40 6.89
C CYS A 217 15.42 24.84 6.95
N ASP A 218 16.03 25.64 7.82
CA ASP A 218 15.85 27.07 8.03
C ASP A 218 17.13 27.54 8.75
N ASN A 219 17.42 28.84 8.80
CA ASN A 219 18.68 29.36 9.34
C ASN A 219 18.49 30.53 10.33
N GLN A 220 17.31 30.56 10.95
CA GLN A 220 16.95 31.36 12.14
C GLN A 220 17.49 30.69 13.41
#